data_AF-A0A9E2LKL4-F1
#
_entry.id   AF-A0A9E2LKL4-F1
#
_cell.length_a   1.000
_cell.length_b   1.000
_cell.length_c   1.000
_cell.angle_alpha   90.00
_cell.angle_beta   90.00
_cell.angle_gamma   90.00
#
_symmetry.space_group_name_H-M   'P 1'
#
loop_
_entity.id
_entity.type
_entity.pdbx_description
1 polymer ?
#
loop_
_entity_poly.entity_id
_entity_poly.type
_entity_poly.pdbx_seq_one_letter_code
_entity_poly.pdbx_strand_id
1 'polypeptide(L)'
;MKKLMTFGFMLVVLLSMAACTSDEATDYTYLFLEINPTMEMIINQDGNVVSYNLRNEAAEIVAAGLELEGMNYEEALHLYLNAAVQTGYIDVERNDNALAIQACNENEDDADQFQVQVQSMLQTYMAENKLGAVVLNQGEVNEAVLALVDEYDITFGNAKLIDAYLSIDETNTIEDALAMTNAELIDALVGLQESKMLTFRNQRQVGAQAIKDELADALQSKVQAHLDAVAAGTAEQPDTTGVEAAYLNDYEGLKEAFVIRNEERVEYAYAVMNGEVAQYLVGTYQFENSDETLPYAITYHNYELLGDGTYTESYSWTITGQIQVQTGENTGTWVVVDGALVLTNQAQETIEFQLLGNRIVFENQDGIEITFRRQISTD
;
A
#
# COMPACT_ATOMS: atom_id res chain seq x y z
N MET A 1 56.38 17.30 74.25
CA MET A 1 55.96 16.06 73.56
C MET A 1 54.57 15.71 74.10
N LYS A 2 53.48 16.23 73.50
CA LYS A 2 52.55 15.54 72.57
C LYS A 2 52.25 14.09 73.02
N LYS A 3 51.01 13.69 73.30
CA LYS A 3 49.85 13.74 72.40
C LYS A 3 48.51 13.92 73.13
N LEU A 4 47.66 14.72 72.48
CA LEU A 4 46.27 15.06 72.80
C LEU A 4 45.33 13.89 72.46
N MET A 5 44.29 13.69 73.29
CA MET A 5 43.08 12.94 72.97
C MET A 5 42.26 13.70 71.92
N THR A 6 41.74 12.99 70.92
CA THR A 6 40.75 13.53 69.97
C THR A 6 39.53 12.62 69.96
N PHE A 7 38.41 13.18 70.40
CA PHE A 7 37.07 12.61 70.35
C PHE A 7 36.49 12.88 68.96
N GLY A 8 36.24 11.83 68.17
CA GLY A 8 35.71 11.94 66.81
C GLY A 8 34.19 12.00 66.83
N PHE A 9 33.65 13.18 66.49
CA PHE A 9 32.22 13.43 66.25
C PHE A 9 31.87 12.90 64.85
N MET A 10 31.09 11.82 64.75
CA MET A 10 30.63 11.27 63.47
C MET A 10 29.29 11.92 63.11
N LEU A 11 29.36 12.94 62.25
CA LEU A 11 28.21 13.59 61.61
C LEU A 11 27.71 12.68 60.49
N VAL A 12 26.59 11.98 60.71
CA VAL A 12 25.88 11.25 59.65
C VAL A 12 25.08 12.27 58.85
N VAL A 13 25.58 12.63 57.67
CA VAL A 13 24.82 13.41 56.68
C VAL A 13 23.98 12.42 55.88
N LEU A 14 22.67 12.42 56.14
CA LEU A 14 21.67 11.77 55.30
C LEU A 14 21.49 12.64 54.04
N LEU A 15 22.08 12.21 52.91
CA LEU A 15 21.67 12.70 51.59
C LEU A 15 20.37 11.99 51.21
N SER A 16 19.26 12.69 51.30
CA SER A 16 18.03 12.34 50.58
C SER A 16 18.19 12.77 49.13
N MET A 17 18.54 11.83 48.24
CA MET A 17 18.27 12.01 46.81
C MET A 17 16.78 11.79 46.60
N ALA A 18 16.02 12.88 46.62
CA ALA A 18 14.75 12.91 45.92
C ALA A 18 15.10 13.02 44.43
N ALA A 19 15.11 11.89 43.74
CA ALA A 19 15.00 11.87 42.29
C ALA A 19 13.56 12.24 41.96
N CYS A 20 13.28 13.54 41.83
CA CYS A 20 12.17 13.96 40.98
C CYS A 20 12.65 13.76 39.54
N THR A 21 12.37 12.58 38.98
CA THR A 21 12.18 12.49 37.55
C THR A 21 10.83 13.17 37.31
N SER A 22 10.86 14.45 36.96
CA SER A 22 9.79 14.94 36.10
C SER A 22 9.96 14.15 34.81
N ASP A 23 9.09 13.18 34.57
CA ASP A 23 8.87 12.69 33.22
C ASP A 23 8.46 13.94 32.43
N GLU A 24 9.42 14.55 31.73
CA GLU A 24 9.05 15.48 30.67
C GLU A 24 8.25 14.62 29.70
N ALA A 25 6.97 14.97 29.50
CA ALA A 25 6.15 14.34 28.49
C ALA A 25 6.97 14.31 27.21
N THR A 26 7.21 13.10 26.70
CA THR A 26 7.95 12.90 25.48
C THR A 26 7.19 13.59 24.36
N ASP A 27 7.77 14.65 23.80
CA ASP A 27 7.20 15.38 22.68
C ASP A 27 7.33 14.51 21.42
N TYR A 28 6.26 13.76 21.17
CA TYR A 28 6.11 12.85 20.06
C TYR A 28 5.00 13.32 19.14
N THR A 29 5.23 13.18 17.85
CA THR A 29 4.24 13.40 16.81
C THR A 29 3.85 12.06 16.20
N TYR A 30 2.57 11.76 16.23
CA TYR A 30 1.97 10.64 15.52
C TYR A 30 1.67 11.04 14.07
N LEU A 31 2.03 10.17 13.13
CA LEU A 31 1.73 10.31 11.72
C LEU A 31 0.99 9.07 11.22
N PHE A 32 -0.22 9.28 10.72
CA PHE A 32 -0.96 8.30 9.93
C PHE A 32 -0.66 8.52 8.44
N LEU A 33 -0.36 7.44 7.72
CA LEU A 33 -0.14 7.43 6.29
C LEU A 33 -0.96 6.33 5.63
N GLU A 34 -1.75 6.72 4.62
CA GLU A 34 -2.55 5.81 3.81
C GLU A 34 -2.26 6.05 2.35
N ILE A 35 -1.53 5.12 1.75
CA ILE A 35 -1.29 5.05 0.30
C ILE A 35 -2.09 3.91 -0.33
N ASN A 36 -2.92 3.23 0.49
CA ASN A 36 -3.45 1.89 0.26
C ASN A 36 -2.32 0.95 -0.18
N PRO A 37 -1.37 0.61 0.71
CA PRO A 37 -1.51 0.28 2.15
C PRO A 37 -1.57 1.40 3.21
N THR A 38 -1.86 1.01 4.46
CA THR A 38 -1.98 1.91 5.63
C THR A 38 -0.91 1.62 6.69
N MET A 39 -0.18 2.65 7.13
CA MET A 39 0.82 2.56 8.19
C MET A 39 0.80 3.78 9.12
N GLU A 40 1.45 3.64 10.27
CA GLU A 40 1.54 4.68 11.29
C GLU A 40 2.99 4.82 11.74
N MET A 41 3.43 6.03 12.09
CA MET A 41 4.75 6.31 12.67
C MET A 41 4.60 7.19 13.90
N ILE A 42 5.44 6.95 14.91
CA ILE A 42 5.65 7.87 16.03
C ILE A 42 7.03 8.46 15.87
N ILE A 43 7.12 9.79 15.90
CA ILE A 43 8.31 10.55 15.55
C ILE A 43 8.67 11.44 16.74
N ASN A 44 9.94 11.46 17.13
CA ASN A 44 10.40 12.34 18.19
C ASN A 44 10.72 13.76 17.71
N GLN A 45 10.93 14.67 18.66
CA GLN A 45 11.34 16.06 18.40
C GLN A 45 12.59 16.23 17.50
N ASP A 46 13.47 15.22 17.41
CA ASP A 46 14.65 15.24 16.54
C ASP A 46 14.31 14.78 15.10
N GLY A 47 13.05 14.47 14.82
CA GLY A 47 12.57 13.98 13.53
C GLY A 47 12.89 12.51 13.28
N ASN A 48 13.21 11.72 14.30
CA ASN A 48 13.51 10.30 14.15
C ASN A 48 12.29 9.44 14.47
N VAL A 49 12.07 8.38 13.69
CA VAL A 49 11.02 7.39 13.92
C VAL A 49 11.36 6.61 15.20
N VAL A 50 10.49 6.70 16.20
CA VAL A 50 10.59 5.96 17.48
C VAL A 50 9.98 4.58 17.32
N SER A 51 8.81 4.50 16.69
CA SER A 51 8.10 3.25 16.41
C SER A 51 7.21 3.43 15.18
N TYR A 52 6.74 2.32 14.63
CA TYR A 52 5.79 2.31 13.53
C TYR A 52 4.90 1.09 13.60
N ASN A 53 3.77 1.15 12.90
CA ASN A 53 2.80 0.06 12.82
C ASN A 53 2.34 -0.13 11.38
N LEU A 54 2.14 -1.39 10.99
CA LEU A 54 1.68 -1.78 9.68
C LEU A 54 0.25 -2.27 9.85
N ARG A 55 -0.74 -1.46 9.46
CA ARG A 55 -2.13 -1.70 9.84
C ARG A 55 -2.80 -2.83 9.07
N ASN A 56 -2.28 -3.18 7.90
CA ASN A 56 -2.82 -4.22 7.05
C ASN A 56 -1.72 -5.05 6.38
N GLU A 57 -2.10 -6.21 5.84
CA GLU A 57 -1.18 -7.13 5.14
C GLU A 57 -0.46 -6.44 3.97
N ALA A 58 -1.13 -5.53 3.26
CA ALA A 58 -0.50 -4.73 2.22
C ALA A 58 0.67 -3.87 2.75
N ALA A 59 0.52 -3.25 3.93
CA ALA A 59 1.60 -2.46 4.56
C ALA A 59 2.76 -3.36 4.98
N GLU A 60 2.45 -4.55 5.45
CA GLU A 60 3.43 -5.60 5.78
C GLU A 60 4.23 -6.05 4.58
N ILE A 61 3.57 -6.27 3.44
CA ILE A 61 4.22 -6.59 2.17
C ILE A 61 5.14 -5.43 1.76
N VAL A 62 4.64 -4.19 1.71
CA VAL A 62 5.46 -3.05 1.28
C VAL A 62 6.65 -2.81 2.21
N ALA A 63 6.44 -2.86 3.53
CA ALA A 63 7.49 -2.60 4.52
C ALA A 63 8.37 -3.82 4.83
N ALA A 64 8.11 -4.99 4.24
CA ALA A 64 8.95 -6.17 4.46
C ALA A 64 10.42 -5.85 4.11
N GLY A 65 11.31 -6.16 5.06
CA GLY A 65 12.75 -5.92 4.95
C GLY A 65 13.20 -4.47 5.16
N LEU A 66 12.29 -3.52 5.41
CA LEU A 66 12.66 -2.14 5.70
C LEU A 66 12.99 -1.94 7.19
N GLU A 67 14.05 -1.19 7.45
CA GLU A 67 14.46 -0.75 8.79
C GLU A 67 14.15 0.73 8.94
N LEU A 68 12.98 1.06 9.51
CA LEU A 68 12.49 2.44 9.63
C LEU A 68 12.77 3.06 11.00
N GLU A 69 12.83 2.23 12.04
CA GLU A 69 13.05 2.64 13.43
C GLU A 69 14.44 3.28 13.60
N GLY A 70 14.48 4.46 14.22
CA GLY A 70 15.69 5.27 14.40
C GLY A 70 16.11 6.09 13.18
N MET A 71 15.47 5.92 12.02
CA MET A 71 15.71 6.73 10.82
C MET A 71 15.01 8.09 10.94
N ASN A 72 15.53 9.11 10.24
CA ASN A 72 14.79 10.35 10.06
C ASN A 72 13.47 10.07 9.28
N TYR A 73 12.36 10.69 9.69
CA TYR A 73 11.05 10.38 9.11
C TYR A 73 10.97 10.67 7.60
N GLU A 74 11.71 11.66 7.09
CA GLU A 74 11.73 11.96 5.66
C GLU A 74 12.37 10.82 4.86
N GLU A 75 13.50 10.31 5.35
CA GLU A 75 14.19 9.16 4.76
C GLU A 75 13.34 7.89 4.87
N ALA A 76 12.67 7.68 6.00
CA ALA A 76 11.79 6.53 6.22
C ALA A 76 10.59 6.55 5.27
N LEU A 77 9.96 7.72 5.08
CA LEU A 77 8.85 7.91 4.15
C LEU A 77 9.32 7.70 2.71
N HIS A 78 10.46 8.26 2.29
CA HIS A 78 11.01 8.00 0.96
C HIS A 78 11.30 6.51 0.73
N LEU A 79 11.86 5.82 1.71
CA LEU A 79 12.15 4.39 1.60
C LEU A 79 10.85 3.57 1.44
N TYR A 80 9.82 3.90 2.21
CA TYR A 80 8.51 3.26 2.11
C TYR A 80 7.82 3.55 0.76
N LEU A 81 7.83 4.80 0.28
CA LEU A 81 7.27 5.18 -1.01
C LEU A 81 7.98 4.49 -2.17
N ASN A 82 9.31 4.38 -2.12
CA ASN A 82 10.08 3.63 -3.12
C ASN A 82 9.65 2.16 -3.15
N ALA A 83 9.47 1.54 -1.98
CA ALA A 83 8.97 0.17 -1.91
C ALA A 83 7.53 0.06 -2.46
N ALA A 84 6.66 1.03 -2.18
CA ALA A 84 5.30 1.08 -2.70
C ALA A 84 5.23 1.26 -4.23
N VAL A 85 6.15 2.03 -4.80
CA VAL A 85 6.31 2.16 -6.27
C VAL A 85 6.79 0.85 -6.88
N GLN A 86 7.82 0.23 -6.31
CA GLN A 86 8.36 -1.05 -6.80
C GLN A 86 7.30 -2.17 -6.78
N THR A 87 6.46 -2.17 -5.76
CA THR A 87 5.37 -3.14 -5.59
C THR A 87 4.06 -2.68 -6.22
N GLY A 88 4.03 -1.56 -6.95
CA GLY A 88 2.85 -1.07 -7.68
C GLY A 88 1.64 -0.68 -6.83
N TYR A 89 1.81 -0.50 -5.52
CA TYR A 89 0.80 0.16 -4.69
C TYR A 89 0.72 1.65 -5.01
N ILE A 90 1.83 2.25 -5.46
CA ILE A 90 1.84 3.48 -6.24
C ILE A 90 2.18 3.10 -7.68
N ASP A 91 1.20 3.21 -8.58
CA ASP A 91 1.37 2.80 -9.98
C ASP A 91 1.95 3.95 -10.81
N VAL A 92 3.09 3.71 -11.44
CA VAL A 92 3.84 4.69 -12.25
C VAL A 92 3.11 5.13 -13.52
N GLU A 93 2.15 4.34 -14.02
CA GLU A 93 1.39 4.67 -15.24
C GLU A 93 0.03 5.31 -14.95
N ARG A 94 -0.39 5.33 -13.68
CA ARG A 94 -1.67 5.91 -13.29
C ARG A 94 -1.55 7.37 -12.93
N ASN A 95 -2.64 8.10 -13.17
CA ASN A 95 -2.76 9.50 -12.82
C ASN A 95 -3.70 9.77 -11.62
N ASP A 96 -4.25 8.72 -11.02
CA ASP A 96 -5.27 8.79 -9.98
C ASP A 96 -4.85 8.12 -8.67
N ASN A 97 -3.53 7.95 -8.47
CA ASN A 97 -3.02 7.53 -7.16
C ASN A 97 -3.38 8.59 -6.11
N ALA A 98 -3.58 8.18 -4.87
CA ALA A 98 -3.78 9.10 -3.76
C ALA A 98 -3.03 8.61 -2.52
N LEU A 99 -2.54 9.58 -1.78
CA LEU A 99 -1.95 9.39 -0.47
C LEU A 99 -2.71 10.27 0.49
N ALA A 100 -3.03 9.77 1.65
CA ALA A 100 -3.63 10.56 2.70
C ALA A 100 -2.78 10.54 3.96
N ILE A 101 -2.73 11.68 4.61
CA ILE A 101 -1.94 11.87 5.83
C ILE A 101 -2.78 12.54 6.90
N GLN A 102 -2.46 12.22 8.15
CA GLN A 102 -2.95 12.95 9.32
C GLN A 102 -1.88 12.95 10.40
N ALA A 103 -1.56 14.13 10.93
CA ALA A 103 -0.67 14.25 12.08
C ALA A 103 -1.47 14.46 13.38
N CYS A 104 -0.89 14.05 14.50
CA CYS A 104 -1.38 14.37 15.84
C CYS A 104 -0.19 14.60 16.79
N ASN A 105 -0.30 15.62 17.63
CA ASN A 105 0.65 15.98 18.69
C ASN A 105 -0.17 16.50 19.89
N GLU A 106 0.42 16.58 21.08
CA GLU A 106 -0.18 17.26 22.24
C GLU A 106 -0.51 18.73 21.94
N ASN A 107 0.35 19.40 21.18
CA ASN A 107 0.14 20.73 20.65
C ASN A 107 -0.38 20.67 19.20
N GLU A 108 -1.60 21.16 19.00
CA GLU A 108 -2.26 21.19 17.68
C GLU A 108 -1.49 22.05 16.66
N ASP A 109 -0.88 23.17 17.08
CA ASP A 109 -0.09 24.02 16.19
C ASP A 109 1.16 23.29 15.65
N ASP A 110 1.73 22.39 16.44
CA ASP A 110 2.90 21.59 16.04
C ASP A 110 2.46 20.44 15.11
N ALA A 111 1.31 19.83 15.36
CA ALA A 111 0.70 18.83 14.47
C ALA A 111 0.39 19.43 13.09
N ASP A 112 -0.23 20.61 13.03
CA ASP A 112 -0.57 21.29 11.77
C ASP A 112 0.68 21.67 10.97
N GLN A 113 1.69 22.22 11.63
CA GLN A 113 2.97 22.54 10.99
C GLN A 113 3.65 21.28 10.43
N PHE A 114 3.69 20.21 11.21
CA PHE A 114 4.26 18.94 10.78
C PHE A 114 3.50 18.34 9.60
N GLN A 115 2.17 18.39 9.62
CA GLN A 115 1.34 17.90 8.51
C GLN A 115 1.61 18.65 7.21
N VAL A 116 1.73 19.98 7.26
CA VAL A 116 2.10 20.79 6.07
C VAL A 116 3.49 20.43 5.55
N GLN A 117 4.46 20.17 6.43
CA GLN A 117 5.80 19.75 6.05
C GLN A 117 5.77 18.40 5.32
N VAL A 118 5.12 17.39 5.91
CA VAL A 118 4.94 16.07 5.29
C VAL A 118 4.19 16.17 3.97
N GLN A 119 3.11 16.97 3.91
CA GLN A 119 2.37 17.19 2.66
C GLN A 119 3.27 17.72 1.56
N SER A 120 4.07 18.76 1.84
CA SER A 120 4.97 19.36 0.87
C SER A 120 6.06 18.38 0.41
N MET A 121 6.58 17.56 1.33
CA MET A 121 7.57 16.54 1.02
C MET A 121 6.97 15.47 0.10
N LEU A 122 5.78 14.93 0.42
CA LEU A 122 5.11 13.95 -0.42
C LEU A 122 4.80 14.52 -1.82
N GLN A 123 4.28 15.74 -1.91
CA GLN A 123 4.05 16.41 -3.19
C GLN A 123 5.33 16.59 -4.00
N THR A 124 6.44 16.94 -3.33
CA THR A 124 7.75 17.06 -3.97
C THR A 124 8.22 15.71 -4.51
N TYR A 125 8.14 14.65 -3.70
CA TYR A 125 8.48 13.29 -4.12
C TYR A 125 7.68 12.86 -5.37
N MET A 126 6.37 13.11 -5.41
CA MET A 126 5.53 12.74 -6.57
C MET A 126 5.93 13.53 -7.82
N ALA A 127 6.21 14.83 -7.68
CA ALA A 127 6.59 15.69 -8.81
C ALA A 127 7.99 15.37 -9.36
N GLU A 128 8.95 15.05 -8.48
CA GLU A 128 10.31 14.65 -8.85
C GLU A 128 10.32 13.29 -9.55
N ASN A 129 9.50 12.35 -9.09
CA ASN A 129 9.39 11.00 -9.65
C ASN A 129 8.34 10.87 -10.76
N LYS A 130 7.71 11.97 -11.21
CA LYS A 130 6.67 11.99 -12.26
C LYS A 130 5.53 11.02 -11.99
N LEU A 131 5.13 10.92 -10.73
CA LEU A 131 4.02 10.07 -10.29
C LEU A 131 2.74 10.88 -10.33
N GLY A 132 1.70 10.29 -10.90
CA GLY A 132 0.38 10.88 -10.98
C GLY A 132 -0.41 10.60 -9.70
N ALA A 133 -0.14 11.40 -8.66
CA ALA A 133 -0.72 11.22 -7.34
C ALA A 133 -1.16 12.55 -6.72
N VAL A 134 -2.22 12.52 -5.91
CA VAL A 134 -2.63 13.63 -5.04
C VAL A 134 -2.34 13.31 -3.57
N VAL A 135 -2.04 14.34 -2.79
CA VAL A 135 -1.85 14.22 -1.33
C VAL A 135 -3.04 14.87 -0.63
N LEU A 136 -3.82 14.06 0.06
CA LEU A 136 -5.03 14.43 0.76
C LEU A 136 -4.72 14.70 2.24
N ASN A 137 -5.26 15.80 2.76
CA ASN A 137 -5.07 16.20 4.17
C ASN A 137 -6.05 15.50 5.14
N GLN A 138 -6.87 14.60 4.62
CA GLN A 138 -7.74 13.69 5.37
C GLN A 138 -7.74 12.35 4.62
N GLY A 139 -7.41 11.26 5.33
CA GLY A 139 -7.50 9.89 4.80
C GLY A 139 -8.89 9.32 4.97
N GLU A 140 -9.00 7.99 4.98
CA GLU A 140 -10.28 7.30 5.19
C GLU A 140 -11.05 7.97 6.31
N VAL A 141 -12.13 8.65 5.94
CA VAL A 141 -13.09 9.20 6.87
C VAL A 141 -14.05 8.05 7.19
N ASN A 142 -13.51 7.06 7.89
CA ASN A 142 -14.27 5.91 8.34
C ASN A 142 -15.39 6.41 9.27
N GLU A 143 -16.59 5.84 9.14
CA GLU A 143 -17.75 6.20 9.98
C GLU A 143 -17.43 6.19 11.49
N ALA A 144 -16.55 5.29 11.94
CA ALA A 144 -16.09 5.21 13.32
C ALA A 144 -15.29 6.45 13.74
N VAL A 145 -14.37 6.94 12.89
CA VAL A 145 -13.58 8.14 13.18
C VAL A 145 -14.46 9.39 13.18
N LEU A 146 -15.42 9.49 12.25
CA LEU A 146 -16.41 10.57 12.27
C LEU A 146 -17.29 10.53 13.51
N ALA A 147 -17.74 9.35 13.91
CA ALA A 147 -18.53 9.20 15.12
C ALA A 147 -17.76 9.68 16.35
N LEU A 148 -16.46 9.42 16.44
CA LEU A 148 -15.62 9.93 17.51
C LEU A 148 -15.54 11.47 17.51
N VAL A 149 -15.33 12.08 16.34
CA VAL A 149 -15.31 13.55 16.19
C VAL A 149 -16.64 14.17 16.63
N ASP A 150 -17.76 13.63 16.14
CA ASP A 150 -19.09 14.16 16.40
C ASP A 150 -19.56 13.94 17.85
N GLU A 151 -19.28 12.77 18.43
CA GLU A 151 -19.73 12.41 19.77
C GLU A 151 -18.95 13.12 20.88
N TYR A 152 -17.63 13.29 20.69
CA TYR A 152 -16.74 13.79 21.73
C TYR A 152 -16.19 15.21 21.48
N ASP A 153 -16.54 15.86 20.37
CA ASP A 153 -16.11 17.22 20.00
C ASP A 153 -14.57 17.35 19.99
N ILE A 154 -13.91 16.35 19.40
CA ILE A 154 -12.45 16.26 19.29
C ILE A 154 -11.98 16.49 17.85
N THR A 155 -10.70 16.83 17.68
CA THR A 155 -10.12 17.00 16.35
C THR A 155 -10.05 15.68 15.59
N PHE A 156 -10.05 15.73 14.26
CA PHE A 156 -9.92 14.52 13.43
C PHE A 156 -8.59 13.78 13.68
N GLY A 157 -7.50 14.51 13.94
CA GLY A 157 -6.21 13.94 14.33
C GLY A 157 -6.28 13.19 15.65
N ASN A 158 -6.95 13.75 16.66
CA ASN A 158 -7.18 13.07 17.94
C ASN A 158 -8.05 11.82 17.75
N ALA A 159 -9.13 11.89 16.95
CA ALA A 159 -9.96 10.72 16.66
C ALA A 159 -9.19 9.59 15.96
N LYS A 160 -8.28 9.92 15.03
CA LYS A 160 -7.37 8.93 14.40
C LYS A 160 -6.38 8.34 15.39
N LEU A 161 -5.85 9.14 16.33
CA LEU A 161 -4.98 8.65 17.39
C LEU A 161 -5.71 7.69 18.34
N ILE A 162 -6.96 8.01 18.71
CA ILE A 162 -7.82 7.12 19.49
C ILE A 162 -8.11 5.82 18.73
N ASP A 163 -8.46 5.88 17.44
CA ASP A 163 -8.66 4.67 16.62
C ASP A 163 -7.39 3.78 16.58
N ALA A 164 -6.21 4.39 16.42
CA ALA A 164 -4.94 3.67 16.47
C ALA A 164 -4.76 2.96 17.82
N TYR A 165 -5.03 3.64 18.93
CA TYR A 165 -4.98 3.05 20.26
C TYR A 165 -5.98 1.90 20.45
N LEU A 166 -7.23 2.05 20.00
CA LEU A 166 -8.26 1.02 20.16
C LEU A 166 -8.02 -0.21 19.28
N SER A 167 -7.49 -0.02 18.08
CA SER A 167 -7.30 -1.10 17.10
C SER A 167 -6.06 -1.97 17.36
N ILE A 168 -5.08 -1.45 18.09
CA ILE A 168 -3.82 -2.15 18.28
C ILE A 168 -3.93 -3.25 19.35
N ASP A 169 -4.75 -3.04 20.39
CA ASP A 169 -5.00 -4.02 21.46
C ASP A 169 -6.51 -4.06 21.79
N GLU A 170 -7.12 -5.24 21.64
CA GLU A 170 -8.56 -5.44 21.88
C GLU A 170 -9.00 -5.19 23.33
N THR A 171 -8.05 -5.08 24.27
CA THR A 171 -8.34 -4.73 25.67
C THR A 171 -8.46 -3.23 25.91
N ASN A 172 -8.01 -2.40 24.96
CA ASN A 172 -8.11 -0.95 25.05
C ASN A 172 -9.57 -0.51 24.90
N THR A 173 -9.97 0.47 25.71
CA THR A 173 -11.33 1.00 25.70
C THR A 173 -11.36 2.48 25.34
N ILE A 174 -12.48 2.91 24.77
CA ILE A 174 -12.70 4.33 24.45
C ILE A 174 -12.71 5.20 25.71
N GLU A 175 -13.20 4.68 26.85
CA GLU A 175 -13.21 5.40 28.11
C GLU A 175 -11.78 5.67 28.61
N ASP A 176 -10.88 4.70 28.50
CA ASP A 176 -9.47 4.88 28.84
C ASP A 176 -8.81 5.89 27.90
N ALA A 177 -9.06 5.78 26.60
CA ALA A 177 -8.46 6.65 25.61
C ALA A 177 -8.86 8.12 25.80
N LEU A 178 -10.14 8.39 26.08
CA LEU A 178 -10.66 9.73 26.35
C LEU A 178 -10.21 10.31 27.70
N ALA A 179 -9.72 9.47 28.62
CA ALA A 179 -9.16 9.92 29.89
C ALA A 179 -7.68 10.32 29.80
N MET A 180 -7.01 10.01 28.69
CA MET A 180 -5.60 10.27 28.43
C MET A 180 -5.40 11.53 27.58
N THR A 181 -4.25 12.20 27.73
CA THR A 181 -3.84 13.24 26.78
C THR A 181 -3.29 12.62 25.48
N ASN A 182 -3.08 13.43 24.43
CA ASN A 182 -2.46 12.93 23.19
C ASN A 182 -1.05 12.40 23.47
N ALA A 183 -0.25 13.10 24.28
CA ALA A 183 1.08 12.64 24.66
C ALA A 183 1.04 11.27 25.35
N GLU A 184 0.11 11.06 26.29
CA GLU A 184 -0.07 9.77 26.98
C GLU A 184 -0.50 8.66 26.02
N LEU A 185 -1.42 8.96 25.08
CA LEU A 185 -1.86 8.01 24.05
C LEU A 185 -0.72 7.62 23.11
N ILE A 186 0.07 8.60 22.66
CA ILE A 186 1.20 8.37 21.77
C ILE A 186 2.28 7.54 22.50
N ASP A 187 2.60 7.87 23.75
CA ASP A 187 3.56 7.09 24.55
C ASP A 187 3.09 5.63 24.74
N ALA A 188 1.81 5.43 25.05
CA ALA A 188 1.24 4.08 25.16
C ALA A 188 1.32 3.31 23.84
N LEU A 189 1.10 3.98 22.71
CA LEU A 189 1.22 3.38 21.38
C LEU A 189 2.64 2.89 21.10
N VAL A 190 3.70 3.58 21.53
CA VAL A 190 5.09 3.13 21.27
C VAL A 190 5.29 1.67 21.68
N GLY A 191 4.95 1.32 22.93
CA GLY A 191 5.10 -0.05 23.43
C GLY A 191 4.21 -1.07 22.72
N LEU A 192 2.99 -0.67 22.33
CA LEU A 192 2.06 -1.53 21.61
C LEU A 192 2.54 -1.80 20.17
N GLN A 193 3.06 -0.78 19.50
CA GLN A 193 3.64 -0.85 18.15
C GLN A 193 4.89 -1.72 18.14
N GLU A 194 5.80 -1.56 19.11
CA GLU A 194 6.98 -2.42 19.25
C GLU A 194 6.62 -3.91 19.37
N SER A 195 5.59 -4.23 20.18
CA SER A 195 5.10 -5.60 20.35
C SER A 195 4.51 -6.19 19.05
N LYS A 196 3.70 -5.40 18.34
CA LYS A 196 3.15 -5.78 17.02
C LYS A 196 4.25 -5.99 15.99
N MET A 197 5.22 -5.08 15.92
CA MET A 197 6.34 -5.18 14.99
C MET A 197 7.25 -6.36 15.29
N LEU A 198 7.48 -6.68 16.57
CA LEU A 198 8.20 -7.89 16.95
C LEU A 198 7.46 -9.16 16.48
N THR A 199 6.13 -9.18 16.62
CA THR A 199 5.30 -10.28 16.12
C THR A 199 5.39 -10.41 14.60
N PHE A 200 5.26 -9.31 13.87
CA PHE A 200 5.42 -9.27 12.42
C PHE A 200 6.80 -9.79 11.99
N ARG A 201 7.89 -9.22 12.52
CA ARG A 201 9.28 -9.58 12.19
C ARG A 201 9.54 -11.08 12.40
N ASN A 202 9.02 -11.65 13.49
CA ASN A 202 9.25 -13.05 13.84
C ASN A 202 8.35 -14.06 13.11
N GLN A 203 7.13 -13.67 12.72
CA GLN A 203 6.12 -14.63 12.26
C GLN A 203 5.70 -14.45 10.79
N ARG A 204 5.70 -13.22 10.29
CA ARG A 204 5.06 -12.86 9.01
C ARG A 204 6.01 -12.25 7.98
N GLN A 205 7.09 -11.59 8.42
CA GLN A 205 7.99 -10.86 7.53
C GLN A 205 8.58 -11.72 6.41
N VAL A 206 8.91 -12.99 6.65
CA VAL A 206 9.45 -13.88 5.60
C VAL A 206 8.43 -14.12 4.49
N GLY A 207 7.16 -14.35 4.84
CA GLY A 207 6.09 -14.53 3.85
C GLY A 207 5.81 -13.23 3.11
N ALA A 208 5.69 -12.12 3.85
CA ALA A 208 5.49 -10.79 3.28
C ALA A 208 6.62 -10.38 2.31
N GLN A 209 7.88 -10.72 2.64
CA GLN A 209 9.03 -10.47 1.78
C GLN A 209 8.95 -11.27 0.47
N ALA A 210 8.59 -12.56 0.54
CA ALA A 210 8.45 -13.36 -0.66
C ALA A 210 7.37 -12.82 -1.60
N ILE A 211 6.24 -12.36 -1.06
CA ILE A 211 5.18 -11.71 -1.85
C ILE A 211 5.68 -10.38 -2.43
N LYS A 212 6.39 -9.58 -1.63
CA LYS A 212 7.00 -8.32 -2.08
C LYS A 212 7.92 -8.55 -3.28
N ASP A 213 8.77 -9.58 -3.21
CA ASP A 213 9.72 -9.93 -4.27
C ASP A 213 8.97 -10.31 -5.56
N GLU A 214 7.93 -11.15 -5.48
CA GLU A 214 7.10 -11.51 -6.64
C GLU A 214 6.37 -10.30 -7.26
N LEU A 215 5.81 -9.41 -6.42
CA LEU A 215 5.16 -8.19 -6.89
C LEU A 215 6.14 -7.24 -7.57
N ALA A 216 7.36 -7.12 -7.03
CA ALA A 216 8.41 -6.29 -7.57
C ALA A 216 8.97 -6.86 -8.89
N ASP A 217 9.20 -8.17 -8.96
CA ASP A 217 9.68 -8.85 -10.16
C ASP A 217 8.66 -8.72 -11.30
N ALA A 218 7.36 -8.89 -11.00
CA ALA A 218 6.28 -8.72 -11.97
C ALA A 218 6.21 -7.30 -12.58
N LEU A 219 6.68 -6.28 -11.85
CA LEU A 219 6.66 -4.87 -12.28
C LEU A 219 8.03 -4.31 -12.66
N GLN A 220 9.10 -5.10 -12.53
CA GLN A 220 10.48 -4.63 -12.62
C GLN A 220 10.74 -3.85 -13.92
N SER A 221 10.37 -4.42 -15.06
CA SER A 221 10.59 -3.80 -16.37
C SER A 221 9.84 -2.47 -16.51
N LYS A 222 8.58 -2.41 -16.08
CA LYS A 222 7.72 -1.23 -16.15
C LYS A 222 8.25 -0.12 -15.24
N VAL A 223 8.55 -0.44 -13.98
CA VAL A 223 9.10 0.52 -13.01
C VAL A 223 10.46 1.02 -13.47
N GLN A 224 11.34 0.15 -13.97
CA GLN A 224 12.66 0.56 -14.46
C GLN A 224 12.56 1.49 -15.67
N ALA A 225 11.67 1.20 -16.63
CA ALA A 225 11.44 2.06 -17.78
C ALA A 225 10.96 3.46 -17.38
N HIS A 226 10.07 3.55 -16.38
CA HIS A 226 9.65 4.83 -15.81
C HIS A 226 10.80 5.59 -15.15
N LEU A 227 11.58 4.93 -14.28
CA LEU A 227 12.73 5.54 -13.62
C LEU A 227 13.78 6.05 -14.61
N ASP A 228 14.05 5.28 -15.68
CA ASP A 228 14.95 5.69 -16.75
C ASP A 228 14.43 6.92 -17.50
N ALA A 229 13.11 6.98 -17.77
CA ALA A 229 12.48 8.14 -18.40
C ALA A 229 12.50 9.39 -17.51
N VAL A 230 12.34 9.25 -16.19
CA VAL A 230 12.49 10.34 -15.22
C VAL A 230 13.93 10.84 -15.22
N ALA A 231 14.92 9.94 -15.12
CA ALA A 231 16.34 10.30 -15.12
C ALA A 231 16.79 10.95 -16.45
N ALA A 232 16.22 10.53 -17.58
CA ALA A 232 16.46 11.12 -18.88
C ALA A 232 15.72 12.46 -19.10
N GLY A 233 14.79 12.84 -18.21
CA GLY A 233 13.95 14.03 -18.35
C GLY A 233 12.91 13.91 -19.48
N THR A 234 12.54 12.70 -19.87
CA THR A 234 11.56 12.42 -20.93
C THR A 234 10.18 12.02 -20.38
N ALA A 235 10.08 11.68 -19.09
CA ALA A 235 8.80 11.40 -18.45
C ALA A 235 7.97 12.69 -18.30
N GLU A 236 6.71 12.63 -18.74
CA GLU A 236 5.74 13.72 -18.57
C GLU A 236 5.07 13.61 -17.21
N GLN A 237 4.70 14.75 -16.61
CA GLN A 237 3.91 14.74 -15.38
C GLN A 237 2.47 14.33 -15.71
N PRO A 238 1.93 13.26 -15.09
CA PRO A 238 0.54 12.88 -15.33
C PRO A 238 -0.42 13.97 -14.87
N ASP A 239 -1.51 14.17 -15.62
CA ASP A 239 -2.56 15.12 -15.27
C ASP A 239 -3.44 14.54 -14.16
N THR A 240 -3.34 15.12 -12.96
CA THR A 240 -4.12 14.74 -11.77
C THR A 240 -5.37 15.62 -11.57
N THR A 241 -5.74 16.43 -12.58
CA THR A 241 -6.89 17.33 -12.49
C THR A 241 -8.17 16.55 -12.18
N GLY A 242 -8.85 16.91 -11.08
CA GLY A 242 -10.11 16.30 -10.67
C GLY A 242 -9.97 15.03 -9.82
N VAL A 243 -8.76 14.49 -9.62
CA VAL A 243 -8.53 13.30 -8.80
C VAL A 243 -8.93 13.55 -7.34
N GLU A 244 -8.46 14.65 -6.74
CA GLU A 244 -8.83 15.02 -5.36
C GLU A 244 -10.36 15.15 -5.21
N ALA A 245 -11.03 15.79 -6.17
CA ALA A 245 -12.49 15.91 -6.15
C ALA A 245 -13.19 14.56 -6.29
N ALA A 246 -12.63 13.60 -7.02
CA ALA A 246 -13.15 12.24 -7.12
C ALA A 246 -13.07 11.53 -5.76
N TYR A 247 -11.93 11.61 -5.07
CA TYR A 247 -11.77 11.06 -3.72
C TYR A 247 -12.69 11.73 -2.69
N LEU A 248 -12.92 13.05 -2.77
CA LEU A 248 -13.87 13.73 -1.87
C LEU A 248 -15.33 13.32 -2.13
N ASN A 249 -15.66 12.86 -3.33
CA ASN A 249 -17.02 12.43 -3.68
C ASN A 249 -17.28 10.95 -3.34
N ASP A 250 -16.28 10.08 -3.51
CA ASP A 250 -16.38 8.63 -3.33
C ASP A 250 -15.04 8.03 -2.89
N TYR A 251 -14.63 8.35 -1.66
CA TYR A 251 -13.36 7.86 -1.10
C TYR A 251 -13.34 6.33 -1.00
N GLU A 252 -14.40 5.75 -0.40
CA GLU A 252 -14.49 4.31 -0.17
C GLU A 252 -14.56 3.52 -1.47
N GLY A 253 -15.37 3.93 -2.45
CA GLY A 253 -15.48 3.21 -3.71
C GLY A 253 -14.18 3.23 -4.52
N LEU A 254 -13.48 4.36 -4.54
CA LEU A 254 -12.16 4.43 -5.17
C LEU A 254 -11.13 3.58 -4.43
N LYS A 255 -11.08 3.67 -3.10
CA LYS A 255 -10.18 2.86 -2.29
C LYS A 255 -10.43 1.36 -2.47
N GLU A 256 -11.68 0.93 -2.44
CA GLU A 256 -12.09 -0.47 -2.64
C GLU A 256 -11.62 -1.00 -4.00
N ALA A 257 -11.73 -0.19 -5.06
CA ALA A 257 -11.24 -0.58 -6.39
C ALA A 257 -9.71 -0.82 -6.41
N PHE A 258 -8.94 0.00 -5.68
CA PHE A 258 -7.49 -0.22 -5.53
C PHE A 258 -7.18 -1.44 -4.65
N VAL A 259 -7.94 -1.66 -3.56
CA VAL A 259 -7.81 -2.84 -2.70
C VAL A 259 -8.02 -4.11 -3.52
N ILE A 260 -9.16 -4.23 -4.22
CA ILE A 260 -9.49 -5.41 -5.05
C ILE A 260 -8.37 -5.66 -6.07
N ARG A 261 -7.89 -4.62 -6.76
CA ARG A 261 -6.80 -4.75 -7.73
C ARG A 261 -5.52 -5.29 -7.08
N ASN A 262 -5.18 -4.80 -5.90
CA ASN A 262 -3.96 -5.22 -5.21
C ASN A 262 -4.11 -6.64 -4.63
N GLU A 263 -5.28 -7.01 -4.14
CA GLU A 263 -5.60 -8.37 -3.70
C GLU A 263 -5.45 -9.37 -4.85
N GLU A 264 -6.00 -9.08 -6.04
CA GLU A 264 -5.83 -9.94 -7.23
C GLU A 264 -4.34 -10.17 -7.57
N ARG A 265 -3.49 -9.15 -7.39
CA ARG A 265 -2.04 -9.24 -7.63
C ARG A 265 -1.34 -10.08 -6.56
N VAL A 266 -1.74 -9.91 -5.31
CA VAL A 266 -1.22 -10.69 -4.17
C VAL A 266 -1.63 -12.16 -4.28
N GLU A 267 -2.89 -12.46 -4.64
CA GLU A 267 -3.35 -13.83 -4.90
C GLU A 267 -2.55 -14.51 -6.00
N TYR A 268 -2.26 -13.78 -7.09
CA TYR A 268 -1.40 -14.30 -8.15
C TYR A 268 0.02 -14.59 -7.64
N ALA A 269 0.61 -13.69 -6.86
CA ALA A 269 1.93 -13.91 -6.26
C ALA A 269 1.93 -15.17 -5.37
N TYR A 270 0.89 -15.37 -4.55
CA TYR A 270 0.72 -16.62 -3.79
C TYR A 270 0.64 -17.86 -4.70
N ALA A 271 -0.09 -17.78 -5.81
CA ALA A 271 -0.19 -18.88 -6.77
C ALA A 271 1.18 -19.19 -7.43
N VAL A 272 2.00 -18.18 -7.72
CA VAL A 272 3.36 -18.37 -8.21
C VAL A 272 4.22 -19.07 -7.16
N MET A 273 4.25 -18.55 -5.94
CA MET A 273 5.05 -19.10 -4.83
C MET A 273 4.70 -20.56 -4.50
N ASN A 274 3.44 -20.94 -4.65
CA ASN A 274 2.97 -22.30 -4.35
C ASN A 274 2.99 -23.25 -5.56
N GLY A 275 3.33 -22.76 -6.76
CA GLY A 275 3.27 -23.56 -7.99
C GLY A 275 1.82 -23.89 -8.42
N GLU A 276 0.87 -23.02 -8.07
CA GLU A 276 -0.57 -23.17 -8.25
C GLU A 276 -1.13 -22.25 -9.35
N VAL A 277 -0.28 -21.60 -10.15
CA VAL A 277 -0.68 -20.68 -11.22
C VAL A 277 -1.75 -21.27 -12.14
N ALA A 278 -1.63 -22.55 -12.53
CA ALA A 278 -2.64 -23.20 -13.35
C ALA A 278 -4.03 -23.23 -12.67
N GLN A 279 -4.09 -23.50 -11.36
CA GLN A 279 -5.36 -23.48 -10.63
C GLN A 279 -5.94 -22.08 -10.56
N TYR A 280 -5.07 -21.08 -10.34
CA TYR A 280 -5.47 -19.67 -10.34
C TYR A 280 -6.03 -19.23 -11.70
N LEU A 281 -5.47 -19.68 -12.83
CA LEU A 281 -5.94 -19.27 -14.15
C LEU A 281 -7.30 -19.85 -14.56
N VAL A 282 -7.85 -20.84 -13.84
CA VAL A 282 -9.16 -21.40 -14.18
C VAL A 282 -10.25 -20.32 -14.07
N GLY A 283 -11.05 -20.16 -15.12
CA GLY A 283 -12.14 -19.17 -15.17
C GLY A 283 -12.38 -18.59 -16.54
N THR A 284 -13.30 -17.62 -16.59
CA THR A 284 -13.69 -16.93 -17.83
C THR A 284 -12.96 -15.61 -17.96
N TYR A 285 -12.36 -15.35 -19.11
CA TYR A 285 -11.67 -14.13 -19.46
C TYR A 285 -12.46 -13.41 -20.55
N GLN A 286 -12.64 -12.11 -20.41
CA GLN A 286 -13.34 -11.27 -21.38
C GLN A 286 -12.42 -10.15 -21.86
N PHE A 287 -12.55 -9.76 -23.12
CA PHE A 287 -11.85 -8.62 -23.68
C PHE A 287 -12.06 -7.38 -22.79
N GLU A 288 -10.95 -6.78 -22.36
CA GLU A 288 -10.93 -5.57 -21.54
C GLU A 288 -10.60 -4.36 -22.40
N ASN A 289 -9.43 -4.37 -23.04
CA ASN A 289 -8.95 -3.26 -23.87
C ASN A 289 -7.85 -3.71 -24.86
N SER A 290 -7.42 -2.75 -25.68
CA SER A 290 -6.17 -2.80 -26.45
C SER A 290 -5.39 -1.51 -26.22
N ASP A 291 -4.06 -1.57 -26.33
CA ASP A 291 -3.17 -0.42 -26.17
C ASP A 291 -3.27 0.58 -27.35
N GLU A 292 -3.57 0.07 -28.55
CA GLU A 292 -3.87 0.86 -29.74
C GLU A 292 -5.29 0.65 -30.28
N THR A 293 -5.71 1.50 -31.22
CA THR A 293 -7.01 1.35 -31.89
C THR A 293 -7.00 0.17 -32.86
N LEU A 294 -7.87 -0.81 -32.62
CA LEU A 294 -8.04 -1.95 -33.51
C LEU A 294 -8.74 -1.57 -34.83
N PRO A 295 -8.38 -2.23 -35.96
CA PRO A 295 -9.07 -2.05 -37.24
C PRO A 295 -10.47 -2.70 -37.29
N TYR A 296 -10.92 -3.27 -36.17
CA TYR A 296 -12.22 -3.91 -35.98
C TYR A 296 -12.78 -3.58 -34.60
N ALA A 297 -14.11 -3.56 -34.50
CA ALA A 297 -14.82 -3.39 -33.24
C ALA A 297 -15.19 -4.77 -32.66
N ILE A 298 -14.68 -5.06 -31.47
CA ILE A 298 -15.02 -6.28 -30.73
C ILE A 298 -16.39 -6.08 -30.07
N THR A 299 -17.32 -7.00 -30.36
CA THR A 299 -18.62 -7.09 -29.67
C THR A 299 -18.48 -7.91 -28.39
N TYR A 300 -17.79 -9.04 -28.49
CA TYR A 300 -17.30 -9.83 -27.36
C TYR A 300 -16.13 -10.68 -27.84
N HIS A 301 -15.22 -11.03 -26.93
CA HIS A 301 -14.20 -12.04 -27.16
C HIS A 301 -13.85 -12.62 -25.79
N ASN A 302 -14.14 -13.91 -25.63
CA ASN A 302 -14.05 -14.60 -24.35
C ASN A 302 -13.22 -15.86 -24.49
N TYR A 303 -12.44 -16.15 -23.45
CA TYR A 303 -11.82 -17.45 -23.22
C TYR A 303 -12.38 -18.05 -21.93
N GLU A 304 -12.58 -19.36 -21.88
CA GLU A 304 -12.89 -20.09 -20.64
C GLU A 304 -11.83 -21.15 -20.45
N LEU A 305 -11.00 -21.02 -19.40
CA LEU A 305 -9.98 -21.99 -19.03
C LEU A 305 -10.56 -22.95 -18.00
N LEU A 306 -10.63 -24.24 -18.35
CA LEU A 306 -11.19 -25.29 -17.49
C LEU A 306 -10.09 -25.99 -16.68
N GLY A 307 -10.43 -26.44 -15.48
CA GLY A 307 -9.49 -27.11 -14.57
C GLY A 307 -8.97 -28.47 -15.04
N ASP A 308 -9.49 -29.01 -16.14
CA ASP A 308 -8.99 -30.23 -16.77
C ASP A 308 -7.91 -29.95 -17.84
N GLY A 309 -7.49 -28.69 -18.01
CA GLY A 309 -6.49 -28.27 -18.99
C GLY A 309 -7.05 -28.02 -20.39
N THR A 310 -8.38 -27.97 -20.55
CA THR A 310 -9.03 -27.59 -21.82
C THR A 310 -9.54 -26.15 -21.78
N TYR A 311 -9.72 -25.53 -22.96
CA TYR A 311 -10.30 -24.20 -23.07
C TYR A 311 -11.38 -24.12 -24.14
N THR A 312 -12.27 -23.14 -23.97
CA THR A 312 -13.16 -22.65 -25.04
C THR A 312 -12.84 -21.20 -25.35
N GLU A 313 -13.02 -20.80 -26.60
CA GLU A 313 -12.94 -19.42 -27.07
C GLU A 313 -14.22 -19.10 -27.84
N SER A 314 -14.77 -17.91 -27.64
CA SER A 314 -15.87 -17.38 -28.43
C SER A 314 -15.63 -15.92 -28.75
N TYR A 315 -15.86 -15.51 -30.00
CA TYR A 315 -15.66 -14.12 -30.40
C TYR A 315 -16.70 -13.64 -31.40
N SER A 316 -16.94 -12.33 -31.36
CA SER A 316 -17.70 -11.57 -32.34
C SER A 316 -17.07 -10.20 -32.55
N TRP A 317 -16.77 -9.85 -33.79
CA TRP A 317 -16.25 -8.54 -34.14
C TRP A 317 -16.69 -8.09 -35.53
N THR A 318 -16.53 -6.80 -35.83
CA THR A 318 -16.89 -6.21 -37.13
C THR A 318 -15.77 -5.30 -37.60
N ILE A 319 -15.29 -5.46 -38.85
CA ILE A 319 -14.28 -4.55 -39.42
C ILE A 319 -14.84 -3.12 -39.43
N THR A 320 -14.03 -2.17 -39.00
CA THR A 320 -14.42 -0.76 -38.97
C THR A 320 -14.84 -0.29 -40.36
N GLY A 321 -16.07 0.22 -40.48
CA GLY A 321 -16.65 0.65 -41.76
C GLY A 321 -17.31 -0.45 -42.59
N GLN A 322 -17.37 -1.69 -42.08
CA GLN A 322 -18.13 -2.80 -42.69
C GLN A 322 -19.36 -3.16 -41.86
N ILE A 323 -20.30 -3.87 -42.48
CA ILE A 323 -21.54 -4.35 -41.84
C ILE A 323 -21.45 -5.85 -41.48
N GLN A 324 -20.50 -6.58 -42.09
CA GLN A 324 -20.36 -8.02 -41.88
C GLN A 324 -19.78 -8.30 -40.50
N VAL A 325 -20.55 -9.00 -39.68
CA VAL A 325 -20.12 -9.50 -38.37
C VAL A 325 -19.38 -10.81 -38.58
N GLN A 326 -18.19 -10.91 -38.01
CA GLN A 326 -17.44 -12.15 -37.89
C GLN A 326 -17.72 -12.75 -36.53
N THR A 327 -18.09 -14.03 -36.50
CA THR A 327 -18.28 -14.79 -35.27
C THR A 327 -17.57 -16.13 -35.37
N GLY A 328 -17.03 -16.62 -34.27
CA GLY A 328 -16.40 -17.94 -34.23
C GLY A 328 -16.33 -18.50 -32.83
N GLU A 329 -16.06 -19.81 -32.80
CA GLU A 329 -15.77 -20.55 -31.58
C GLU A 329 -14.54 -21.42 -31.85
N ASN A 330 -13.71 -21.60 -30.83
CA ASN A 330 -12.56 -22.47 -30.88
C ASN A 330 -12.42 -23.24 -29.56
N THR A 331 -11.76 -24.38 -29.60
CA THR A 331 -11.49 -25.18 -28.42
C THR A 331 -10.12 -25.82 -28.52
N GLY A 332 -9.56 -26.20 -27.37
CA GLY A 332 -8.26 -26.84 -27.35
C GLY A 332 -7.79 -27.14 -25.93
N THR A 333 -6.47 -27.23 -25.78
CA THR A 333 -5.80 -27.42 -24.49
C THR A 333 -4.99 -26.19 -24.12
N TRP A 334 -4.73 -26.01 -22.84
CA TRP A 334 -3.88 -24.94 -22.34
C TRP A 334 -2.89 -25.46 -21.29
N VAL A 335 -1.79 -24.74 -21.15
CA VAL A 335 -0.73 -25.02 -20.17
C VAL A 335 0.03 -23.75 -19.84
N VAL A 336 0.64 -23.67 -18.65
CA VAL A 336 1.60 -22.62 -18.31
C VAL A 336 3.02 -23.15 -18.56
N VAL A 337 3.78 -22.44 -19.40
CA VAL A 337 5.18 -22.77 -19.73
C VAL A 337 6.01 -21.51 -19.54
N ASP A 338 7.05 -21.59 -18.69
CA ASP A 338 7.98 -20.48 -18.42
C ASP A 338 7.28 -19.16 -18.06
N GLY A 339 6.17 -19.23 -17.32
CA GLY A 339 5.40 -18.06 -16.86
C GLY A 339 4.39 -17.51 -17.88
N ALA A 340 4.29 -18.10 -19.07
CA ALA A 340 3.32 -17.74 -20.09
C ALA A 340 2.19 -18.79 -20.19
N LEU A 341 0.98 -18.33 -20.49
CA LEU A 341 -0.14 -19.20 -20.84
C LEU A 341 -0.09 -19.53 -22.32
N VAL A 342 -0.03 -20.82 -22.66
CA VAL A 342 -0.03 -21.30 -24.05
C VAL A 342 -1.33 -22.04 -24.32
N LEU A 343 -2.14 -21.53 -25.26
CA LEU A 343 -3.31 -22.25 -25.78
C LEU A 343 -2.93 -22.98 -27.06
N THR A 344 -3.39 -24.22 -27.23
CA THR A 344 -3.20 -25.03 -28.44
C THR A 344 -4.56 -25.49 -28.96
N ASN A 345 -4.94 -25.04 -30.16
CA ASN A 345 -6.24 -25.38 -30.74
C ASN A 345 -6.27 -26.80 -31.36
N GLN A 346 -7.44 -27.24 -31.83
CA GLN A 346 -7.60 -28.55 -32.47
C GLN A 346 -6.75 -28.72 -33.76
N ALA A 347 -6.39 -27.62 -34.43
CA ALA A 347 -5.50 -27.62 -35.60
C ALA A 347 -4.00 -27.62 -35.24
N GLN A 348 -3.65 -27.68 -33.95
CA GLN A 348 -2.28 -27.63 -33.42
C GLN A 348 -1.59 -26.27 -33.58
N GLU A 349 -2.38 -25.20 -33.75
CA GLU A 349 -1.86 -23.84 -33.73
C GLU A 349 -1.83 -23.34 -32.29
N THR A 350 -0.77 -22.60 -31.96
CA THR A 350 -0.53 -22.09 -30.61
C THR A 350 -0.66 -20.58 -30.56
N ILE A 351 -1.21 -20.07 -29.46
CA ILE A 351 -1.15 -18.67 -29.07
C ILE A 351 -0.57 -18.59 -27.66
N GLU A 352 0.33 -17.64 -27.46
CA GLU A 352 1.00 -17.41 -26.18
C GLU A 352 0.49 -16.11 -25.59
N PHE A 353 0.17 -16.15 -24.30
CA PHE A 353 -0.27 -15.01 -23.51
C PHE A 353 0.71 -14.75 -22.39
N GLN A 354 1.07 -13.49 -22.23
CA GLN A 354 1.65 -12.96 -21.02
C GLN A 354 0.61 -13.01 -19.89
N LEU A 355 1.06 -13.39 -18.69
CA LEU A 355 0.26 -13.37 -17.47
C LEU A 355 0.51 -12.09 -16.69
N LEU A 356 -0.55 -11.33 -16.40
CA LEU A 356 -0.52 -10.13 -15.57
C LEU A 356 -1.56 -10.25 -14.47
N GLY A 357 -1.29 -11.08 -13.47
CA GLY A 357 -2.25 -11.37 -12.40
C GLY A 357 -3.51 -12.02 -12.96
N ASN A 358 -4.65 -11.36 -12.80
CA ASN A 358 -5.93 -11.80 -13.35
C ASN A 358 -6.13 -11.48 -14.85
N ARG A 359 -5.12 -10.96 -15.54
CA ARG A 359 -5.15 -10.65 -16.98
C ARG A 359 -4.28 -11.58 -17.78
N ILE A 360 -4.74 -11.87 -18.99
CA ILE A 360 -3.94 -12.50 -20.04
C ILE A 360 -3.81 -11.49 -21.20
N VAL A 361 -2.60 -11.30 -21.70
CA VAL A 361 -2.30 -10.33 -22.75
C VAL A 361 -1.60 -11.03 -23.90
N PHE A 362 -1.99 -10.76 -25.13
CA PHE A 362 -1.24 -11.20 -26.30
C PHE A 362 -1.04 -10.05 -27.28
N GLU A 363 0.11 -10.05 -27.94
CA GLU A 363 0.41 -9.13 -29.03
C GLU A 363 -0.08 -9.74 -30.36
N ASN A 364 -0.89 -9.00 -31.10
CA ASN A 364 -1.39 -9.45 -32.40
C ASN A 364 -0.34 -9.23 -33.51
N GLN A 365 -0.66 -9.63 -34.74
CA GLN A 365 0.29 -9.53 -35.88
C GLN A 365 0.69 -8.09 -36.25
N ASP A 366 -0.08 -7.10 -35.80
CA ASP A 366 0.19 -5.69 -36.04
C ASP A 366 0.99 -5.05 -34.88
N GLY A 367 1.37 -5.82 -33.85
CA GLY A 367 2.08 -5.33 -32.68
C GLY A 367 1.18 -4.70 -31.61
N ILE A 368 -0.14 -4.89 -31.69
CA ILE A 368 -1.11 -4.31 -30.74
C ILE A 368 -1.34 -5.32 -29.62
N GLU A 369 -1.19 -4.87 -28.37
CA GLU A 369 -1.50 -5.67 -27.18
C GLU A 369 -3.01 -5.72 -26.95
N ILE A 370 -3.53 -6.93 -26.75
CA ILE A 370 -4.94 -7.18 -26.46
C ILE A 370 -5.06 -7.84 -25.09
N THR A 371 -5.76 -7.17 -24.17
CA THR A 371 -5.90 -7.61 -22.79
C THR A 371 -7.27 -8.26 -22.56
N PHE A 372 -7.26 -9.39 -21.87
CA PHE A 372 -8.46 -10.04 -21.37
C PHE A 372 -8.39 -10.16 -19.86
N ARG A 373 -9.49 -9.82 -19.18
CA ARG A 373 -9.60 -9.88 -17.72
C ARG A 373 -10.43 -11.07 -17.28
N ARG A 374 -9.90 -11.84 -16.33
CA ARG A 374 -10.63 -12.90 -15.62
C ARG A 374 -11.82 -12.30 -14.89
N GLN A 375 -13.01 -12.84 -15.14
CA GLN A 375 -14.23 -12.49 -14.44
C GLN A 375 -14.25 -13.23 -13.10
N ILE A 376 -14.48 -12.49 -12.02
CA ILE A 376 -14.71 -13.09 -10.71
C ILE A 376 -16.12 -13.65 -10.71
N SER A 377 -16.30 -14.92 -10.34
CA SER A 377 -17.64 -15.47 -10.12
C SER A 377 -18.27 -14.69 -8.97
N THR A 378 -19.30 -13.92 -9.26
CA THR A 378 -20.17 -13.36 -8.20
C THR A 378 -21.07 -14.50 -7.74
N ASP A 379 -20.58 -15.31 -6.81
CA ASP A 379 -21.38 -16.33 -6.13
C ASP A 379 -22.31 -15.69 -5.08
#